data_AF-A0A970Z497-F1
#
_entry.id   AF-A0A970Z497-F1
#
_cell.length_a   1.000
_cell.length_b   1.000
_cell.length_c   1.000
_cell.angle_alpha   90.00
_cell.angle_beta   90.00
_cell.angle_gamma   90.00
#
_symmetry.space_group_name_H-M   'P 1'
#
loop_
_entity.id
_entity.type
_entity.pdbx_description
1 polymer ?
#
loop_
_entity_poly.entity_id
_entity_poly.type
_entity_poly.pdbx_seq_one_letter_code
_entity_poly.pdbx_strand_id
1 'polypeptide(L)'
;MADLNIDTAVLREAGAQLRIVATEFVHANVRSDDVAEAVGHDRLAERIRDFAHNWDDKREQMVEGVGQLAEIASGVGEVFEQVETEFVKALEGGS
;
A
#
# COMPACT_ATOMS: atom_id res chain seq x y z
N MET A 1 11.94 -31.23 -5.63
CA MET A 1 11.34 -30.25 -4.71
C MET A 1 11.55 -28.89 -5.35
N ALA A 2 10.49 -28.16 -5.67
CA ALA A 2 10.63 -26.81 -6.18
C ALA A 2 11.18 -25.97 -5.03
N ASP A 3 12.45 -25.58 -5.15
CA ASP A 3 13.14 -24.75 -4.17
C ASP A 3 12.57 -23.33 -4.29
N LEU A 4 11.56 -23.06 -3.49
CA LEU A 4 10.83 -21.80 -3.49
C LEU A 4 11.64 -20.84 -2.60
N ASN A 5 12.66 -20.22 -3.18
CA ASN A 5 13.47 -19.21 -2.50
C ASN A 5 12.68 -17.90 -2.40
N ILE A 6 11.85 -17.79 -1.37
CA ILE A 6 11.09 -16.56 -1.06
C ILE A 6 11.90 -15.74 -0.07
N ASP A 7 12.41 -14.61 -0.54
CA ASP A 7 13.02 -13.59 0.31
C ASP A 7 11.92 -12.81 1.03
N THR A 8 11.67 -13.16 2.29
CA THR A 8 10.65 -12.51 3.12
C THR A 8 10.97 -11.05 3.42
N ALA A 9 12.25 -10.65 3.34
CA ALA A 9 12.64 -9.24 3.48
C ALA A 9 12.19 -8.42 2.27
N VAL A 10 12.29 -8.98 1.06
CA VAL A 10 11.78 -8.34 -0.17
C VAL A 10 10.26 -8.16 -0.12
N LEU A 11 9.52 -9.13 0.40
CA LEU A 11 8.05 -9.02 0.56
C LEU A 11 7.66 -7.91 1.57
N ARG A 12 8.39 -7.81 2.69
CA ARG A 12 8.18 -6.75 3.68
C ARG A 12 8.53 -5.37 3.13
N GLU A 13 9.64 -5.26 2.40
CA GLU A 13 10.05 -4.01 1.76
C GLU A 13 9.01 -3.55 0.72
N ALA A 14 8.52 -4.47 -0.12
CA ALA A 14 7.45 -4.17 -1.07
C ALA A 14 6.18 -3.67 -0.36
N GLY A 15 5.76 -4.32 0.75
CA GLY A 15 4.62 -3.86 1.55
C GLY A 15 4.81 -2.46 2.15
N ALA A 16 6.03 -2.13 2.61
CA ALA A 16 6.35 -0.81 3.15
C ALA A 16 6.35 0.28 2.06
N GLN A 17 6.94 0.00 0.89
CA GLN A 17 6.95 0.93 -0.25
C GLN A 17 5.54 1.19 -0.80
N LEU A 18 4.71 0.15 -0.89
CA LEU A 18 3.30 0.26 -1.26
C LEU A 18 2.53 1.18 -0.30
N ARG A 19 2.79 1.08 1.01
CA ARG A 19 2.19 1.96 2.01
C ARG A 19 2.60 3.42 1.85
N ILE A 20 3.87 3.69 1.54
CA ILE A 20 4.36 5.05 1.27
C ILE A 20 3.66 5.63 0.04
N VAL A 21 3.56 4.86 -1.04
CA VAL A 21 2.85 5.28 -2.26
C VAL A 21 1.39 5.61 -1.95
N ALA A 22 0.69 4.78 -1.17
CA ALA A 22 -0.67 5.06 -0.73
C ALA A 22 -0.76 6.38 0.08
N THR A 23 0.18 6.65 0.98
CA THR A 23 0.23 7.89 1.76
C THR A 23 0.47 9.12 0.89
N GLU A 24 1.41 9.06 -0.06
CA GLU A 24 1.66 10.16 -1.01
C GLU A 24 0.41 10.43 -1.85
N PHE A 25 -0.25 9.37 -2.32
CA PHE A 25 -1.52 9.51 -2.98
C PHE A 25 -2.51 10.25 -2.11
N VAL A 26 -2.63 9.95 -0.79
CA VAL A 26 -3.50 10.59 0.24
C VAL A 26 -3.22 12.08 0.49
N HIS A 27 -2.01 12.59 0.24
CA HIS A 27 -1.71 14.01 0.44
C HIS A 27 -2.00 14.91 -0.78
N ALA A 28 -2.15 14.34 -1.98
CA ALA A 28 -2.39 15.11 -3.21
C ALA A 28 -3.69 15.96 -3.22
N ASN A 29 -4.73 15.56 -2.47
CA ASN A 29 -6.03 16.26 -2.40
C ASN A 29 -6.01 17.51 -1.49
N VAL A 30 -5.06 17.60 -0.55
CA VAL A 30 -5.04 18.71 0.44
C VAL A 30 -4.82 20.08 -0.21
N ARG A 31 -4.40 20.13 -1.47
CA ARG A 31 -4.11 21.38 -2.20
C ARG A 31 -5.22 21.79 -3.17
N SER A 32 -6.24 20.98 -3.37
CA SER A 32 -7.31 21.23 -4.35
C SER A 32 -8.13 22.48 -4.00
N ASP A 33 -8.48 22.63 -2.72
CA ASP A 33 -9.27 23.74 -2.22
C ASP A 33 -8.49 25.04 -2.22
N ASP A 34 -7.23 25.02 -1.78
CA ASP A 34 -6.32 26.17 -1.85
C ASP A 34 -6.14 26.67 -3.30
N VAL A 35 -6.01 25.73 -4.25
CA VAL A 35 -5.90 26.05 -5.68
C VAL A 35 -7.22 26.60 -6.21
N ALA A 36 -8.37 26.02 -5.83
CA ALA A 36 -9.69 26.48 -6.23
C ALA A 36 -10.00 27.89 -5.69
N GLU A 37 -9.52 28.26 -4.51
CA GLU A 37 -9.60 29.63 -3.99
C GLU A 37 -8.66 30.60 -4.72
N ALA A 38 -7.47 30.13 -5.13
CA ALA A 38 -6.48 30.96 -5.79
C ALA A 38 -6.81 31.33 -7.26
N VAL A 39 -7.65 30.54 -7.97
CA VAL A 39 -7.91 30.79 -9.40
C VAL A 39 -8.81 32.00 -9.69
N GLY A 40 -9.49 32.55 -8.68
CA GLY A 40 -10.29 33.78 -8.80
C GLY A 40 -11.46 33.73 -9.81
N HIS A 41 -11.81 32.53 -10.29
CA HIS A 41 -12.86 32.32 -11.29
C HIS A 41 -13.76 31.15 -10.86
N ASP A 42 -15.02 31.47 -10.53
CA ASP A 42 -15.95 30.54 -9.87
C ASP A 42 -16.12 29.21 -10.61
N ARG A 43 -16.33 29.26 -11.93
CA ARG A 43 -16.53 28.05 -12.73
C ARG A 43 -15.27 27.18 -12.84
N LEU A 44 -14.09 27.78 -12.71
CA LEU A 44 -12.82 27.07 -12.76
C LEU A 44 -12.54 26.43 -11.40
N ALA A 45 -12.82 27.16 -10.32
CA ALA A 45 -12.78 26.63 -8.95
C ALA A 45 -13.71 25.42 -8.78
N GLU A 46 -14.95 25.51 -9.30
CA GLU A 46 -15.90 24.40 -9.32
C GLU A 46 -15.33 23.16 -10.04
N ARG A 47 -14.68 23.34 -11.20
CA ARG A 47 -14.13 22.20 -11.95
C ARG A 47 -12.90 21.58 -11.29
N ILE A 48 -12.13 22.38 -10.57
CA ILE A 48 -10.99 21.89 -9.79
C ILE A 48 -11.49 21.05 -8.61
N ARG A 49 -12.55 21.50 -7.92
CA ARG A 49 -13.20 20.72 -6.85
C ARG A 49 -13.86 19.45 -7.39
N ASP A 50 -14.61 19.52 -8.48
CA ASP A 50 -15.23 18.36 -9.12
C ASP A 50 -14.19 17.32 -9.54
N PHE A 51 -13.06 17.77 -10.10
CA PHE A 51 -11.95 16.89 -10.46
C PHE A 51 -11.34 16.23 -9.23
N ALA A 52 -11.08 17.01 -8.17
CA ALA A 52 -10.52 16.51 -6.92
C ALA A 52 -11.42 15.49 -6.23
N HIS A 53 -12.74 15.74 -6.18
CA HIS A 53 -13.72 14.81 -5.62
C HIS A 53 -13.83 13.51 -6.42
N ASN A 54 -13.94 13.59 -7.75
CA ASN A 54 -13.99 12.37 -8.58
C ASN A 54 -12.68 11.58 -8.56
N TRP A 55 -11.56 12.26 -8.34
CA TRP A 55 -10.27 11.63 -8.14
C TRP A 55 -10.20 10.92 -6.78
N ASP A 56 -10.86 11.43 -5.74
CA ASP A 56 -10.87 10.85 -4.40
C ASP A 56 -11.45 9.44 -4.40
N ASP A 57 -12.58 9.19 -5.08
CA ASP A 57 -13.16 7.84 -5.22
C ASP A 57 -12.21 6.85 -5.91
N LYS A 58 -11.54 7.29 -6.98
CA LYS A 58 -10.58 6.46 -7.73
C LYS A 58 -9.32 6.18 -6.93
N ARG A 59 -8.92 7.15 -6.11
CA ARG A 59 -7.79 7.05 -5.21
C ARG A 59 -8.11 6.17 -4.00
N GLU A 60 -9.31 6.24 -3.42
CA GLU A 60 -9.75 5.35 -2.34
C GLU A 60 -9.64 3.88 -2.79
N GLN A 61 -10.16 3.57 -3.99
CA GLN A 61 -10.02 2.25 -4.61
C GLN A 61 -8.56 1.82 -4.79
N MET A 62 -7.68 2.76 -5.17
CA MET A 62 -6.25 2.48 -5.35
C MET A 62 -5.55 2.23 -4.00
N VAL A 63 -5.84 3.04 -2.98
CA VAL A 63 -5.30 2.89 -1.62
C VAL A 63 -5.76 1.58 -1.00
N GLU A 64 -7.03 1.24 -1.16
CA GLU A 64 -7.58 -0.04 -0.71
C GLU A 64 -6.84 -1.22 -1.37
N GLY A 65 -6.73 -1.22 -2.71
CA GLY A 65 -6.04 -2.28 -3.43
C GLY A 65 -4.56 -2.41 -3.06
N VAL A 66 -3.87 -1.29 -2.89
CA VAL A 66 -2.47 -1.25 -2.43
C VAL A 66 -2.34 -1.76 -0.99
N GLY A 67 -3.28 -1.42 -0.11
CA GLY A 67 -3.37 -1.93 1.26
C GLY A 67 -3.56 -3.45 1.30
N GLN A 68 -4.51 -3.97 0.52
CA GLN A 68 -4.75 -5.41 0.40
C GLN A 68 -3.50 -6.15 -0.10
N LEU A 69 -2.80 -5.61 -1.10
CA LEU A 69 -1.54 -6.20 -1.58
C LEU A 69 -0.46 -6.21 -0.49
N ALA A 70 -0.36 -5.16 0.31
CA ALA A 70 0.59 -5.09 1.42
C ALA A 70 0.25 -6.11 2.52
N GLU A 71 -1.03 -6.30 2.84
CA GLU A 71 -1.48 -7.32 3.79
C GLU A 71 -1.16 -8.74 3.30
N ILE A 72 -1.44 -9.02 2.03
CA ILE A 72 -1.12 -10.32 1.41
C ILE A 72 0.39 -10.57 1.45
N ALA A 73 1.20 -9.60 1.03
CA ALA A 73 2.66 -9.74 1.03
C ALA A 73 3.22 -9.99 2.44
N SER A 74 2.68 -9.29 3.45
CA SER A 74 3.09 -9.45 4.85
C SER A 74 2.66 -10.81 5.41
N GLY A 75 1.41 -11.23 5.15
CA GLY A 75 0.89 -12.51 5.60
C GLY A 75 1.63 -13.70 4.97
N VAL A 76 2.01 -13.59 3.70
CA VAL A 76 2.89 -14.60 3.06
C VAL A 76 4.23 -14.66 3.80
N GLY A 77 4.86 -13.52 4.07
CA GLY A 77 6.12 -13.48 4.83
C GLY A 77 6.01 -14.15 6.21
N GLU A 78 4.97 -13.83 6.97
CA GLU A 78 4.74 -14.41 8.31
C GLU A 78 4.53 -15.93 8.27
N VAL A 79 3.79 -16.44 7.29
CA VAL A 79 3.56 -17.88 7.13
C VAL A 79 4.87 -18.60 6.81
N PHE A 80 5.71 -18.03 5.96
CA PHE A 80 7.01 -18.63 5.64
C PHE A 80 7.95 -18.66 6.85
N GLU A 81 8.04 -17.56 7.61
CA GLU A 81 8.84 -17.51 8.84
C GLU A 81 8.35 -18.50 9.91
N GLN A 82 7.03 -18.69 10.05
CA GLN A 82 6.46 -19.68 10.96
C GLN A 82 6.81 -21.11 10.54
N VAL A 83 6.65 -21.43 9.25
CA VAL A 83 6.98 -22.77 8.73
C VAL A 83 8.47 -23.06 8.92
N GLU A 84 9.35 -22.11 8.65
CA GLU A 84 10.78 -22.25 8.85
C GLU A 84 11.15 -22.43 10.33
N THR A 85 10.55 -21.64 11.22
CA THR A 85 10.75 -21.77 12.67
C THR A 85 10.35 -23.15 13.20
N GLU A 86 9.22 -23.70 12.74
CA GLU A 86 8.77 -25.03 13.13
C GLU A 86 9.67 -26.13 12.57
N PHE A 87 10.18 -25.98 11.34
CA PHE A 87 11.17 -26.91 10.78
C PHE A 87 12.50 -26.89 11.55
N VAL A 88 13.01 -25.71 11.91
CA VAL A 88 14.24 -25.57 12.71
C VAL A 88 14.06 -26.23 14.07
N LYS A 89 12.96 -25.98 14.79
CA LYS A 89 12.67 -26.64 16.07
C LYS A 89 12.59 -28.16 15.93
N ALA A 90 11.99 -28.67 14.86
CA ALA A 90 11.90 -30.11 14.61
C ALA A 90 13.27 -30.75 14.37
N LEU A 91 14.21 -30.02 13.75
CA LEU A 91 15.60 -30.45 13.57
C LEU A 91 16.41 -30.37 14.88
N GLU A 92 16.24 -29.32 15.68
CA GLU A 92 16.96 -29.11 16.95
C GLU A 92 16.46 -30.04 18.08
N GLY A 93 15.17 -30.36 18.11
CA GLY A 93 14.57 -31.28 19.09
C GLY A 93 14.70 -32.77 18.76
N GLY A 94 15.25 -33.09 17.58
CA GLY A 94 15.48 -34.47 17.09
C GLY A 94 16.89 -35.01 17.30
N SER A 95 17.76 -34.30 18.05
CA SER A 95 19.12 -34.73 18.40
C SER A 95 19.22 -35.25 19.84
#